data_AF-A0A518H210-F1
#
_entry.id   AF-A0A518H210-F1
#
_cell.length_a   1.000
_cell.length_b   1.000
_cell.length_c   1.000
_cell.angle_alpha   90.00
_cell.angle_beta   90.00
_cell.angle_gamma   90.00
#
_symmetry.space_group_name_H-M   'P 1'
#
loop_
_entity.id
_entity.type
_entity.pdbx_description
1 polymer ?
#
loop_
_entity_poly.entity_id
_entity_poly.type
_entity_poly.pdbx_seq_one_letter_code
_entity_poly.pdbx_strand_id
1 'polypeptide(L)'
;MIGAIFALEAVKSDDFRENLKRLVGIIQVKKLSSEDFYREFYHAASKAKHVVNISYLAPDPPGKHDHQYKKDYYKNLQTLICRNSKVTFRRIIRRTDENYAWACELLREFEGRANASIALINESDSTANPAALSVQVIDSRFAWFVAVKDHDQYGDWRDIFVENEQLAEAMGIYYERLWDRSDELLRCGKLTAEGRRLLAENAASTGDGTMASADQP
;
A
#
# COMPACT_ATOMS: atom_id res chain seq x y z
N MET A 1 55.44 5.00 9.25
CA MET A 1 54.97 4.06 8.21
C MET A 1 54.59 2.71 8.84
N ILE A 2 53.76 2.71 9.89
CA ILE A 2 53.35 1.48 10.62
C ILE A 2 51.82 1.46 10.81
N GLY A 3 51.18 2.63 10.95
CA GLY A 3 49.70 2.72 11.09
C GLY A 3 48.88 2.40 9.83
N ALA A 4 49.46 2.51 8.62
CA ALA A 4 48.73 2.22 7.38
C ALA A 4 48.62 0.72 7.06
N ILE A 5 49.49 -0.12 7.63
CA ILE A 5 49.50 -1.57 7.41
C ILE A 5 48.46 -2.25 8.32
N PHE A 6 48.30 -1.80 9.57
CA PHE A 6 47.26 -2.32 10.49
C PHE A 6 45.83 -2.04 10.03
N ALA A 7 45.59 -0.93 9.31
CA ALA A 7 44.28 -0.61 8.76
C ALA A 7 43.89 -1.53 7.59
N LEU A 8 44.86 -2.08 6.84
CA LEU A 8 44.59 -2.97 5.71
C LEU A 8 44.38 -4.44 6.13
N GLU A 9 44.94 -4.87 7.27
CA GLU A 9 44.71 -6.23 7.81
C GLU A 9 43.37 -6.36 8.54
N ALA A 10 42.90 -5.29 9.20
CA ALA A 10 41.59 -5.28 9.88
C ALA A 10 40.41 -5.49 8.91
N VAL A 11 40.52 -5.00 7.67
CA VAL A 11 39.50 -5.14 6.60
C VAL A 11 39.35 -6.59 6.11
N LYS A 12 40.30 -7.47 6.43
CA LYS A 12 40.29 -8.89 6.03
C LYS A 12 39.77 -9.84 7.12
N SER A 13 39.50 -9.35 8.33
CA SER A 13 38.94 -10.20 9.39
C SER A 13 37.45 -10.45 9.15
N ASP A 14 37.03 -11.71 9.28
CA ASP A 14 35.61 -12.08 9.19
C ASP A 14 34.78 -11.39 10.27
N ASP A 15 35.38 -11.08 11.42
CA ASP A 15 34.78 -10.30 12.50
C ASP A 15 34.47 -8.85 12.09
N PHE A 16 35.34 -8.18 11.33
CA PHE A 16 35.02 -6.83 10.83
C PHE A 16 33.87 -6.88 9.83
N ARG A 17 33.80 -7.91 8.97
CA ARG A 17 32.69 -8.11 8.02
C ARG A 17 31.38 -8.48 8.73
N GLU A 18 31.42 -9.31 9.77
CA GLU A 18 30.25 -9.60 10.61
C GLU A 18 29.79 -8.37 11.38
N ASN A 19 30.71 -7.61 11.97
CA ASN A 19 30.39 -6.39 12.67
C ASN A 19 29.88 -5.30 11.72
N LEU A 20 30.40 -5.23 10.49
CA LEU A 20 29.86 -4.36 9.45
C LEU A 20 28.46 -4.81 8.99
N LYS A 21 28.18 -6.12 8.89
CA LYS A 21 26.82 -6.65 8.65
C LYS A 21 25.86 -6.39 9.82
N ARG A 22 26.37 -6.32 11.05
CA ARG A 22 25.59 -5.94 12.24
C ARG A 22 25.37 -4.43 12.34
N LEU A 23 26.35 -3.62 11.96
CA LEU A 23 26.29 -2.14 11.95
C LEU A 23 25.49 -1.61 10.77
N VAL A 24 25.68 -2.20 9.58
CA VAL A 24 24.88 -1.99 8.38
C VAL A 24 23.84 -3.10 8.39
N GLY A 25 22.87 -3.01 9.32
CA GLY A 25 21.89 -4.07 9.57
C GLY A 25 21.41 -4.66 8.26
N ILE A 26 21.72 -5.95 8.03
CA ILE A 26 21.62 -6.64 6.74
C ILE A 26 20.35 -6.20 6.00
N ILE A 27 20.52 -5.29 5.05
CA ILE A 27 19.42 -4.84 4.20
C ILE A 27 19.23 -5.95 3.19
N GLN A 28 18.23 -6.81 3.38
CA GLN A 28 17.86 -7.74 2.33
C GLN A 28 17.02 -6.98 1.32
N VAL A 29 17.57 -6.76 0.13
CA VAL A 29 16.84 -6.18 -1.00
C VAL A 29 16.55 -7.27 -2.00
N LYS A 30 15.27 -7.45 -2.35
CA LYS A 30 14.84 -8.37 -3.42
C LYS A 30 14.11 -7.59 -4.50
N LYS A 31 14.46 -7.90 -5.74
CA LYS A 31 13.73 -7.47 -6.93
C LYS A 31 12.61 -8.47 -7.18
N LEU A 32 11.39 -7.99 -7.34
CA LEU A 32 10.21 -8.83 -7.49
C LEU A 32 9.54 -8.60 -8.84
N SER A 33 9.12 -9.69 -9.48
CA SER A 33 8.12 -9.63 -10.53
C SER A 33 6.78 -9.21 -9.95
N SER A 34 5.84 -8.80 -10.81
CA SER A 34 4.48 -8.46 -10.40
C SER A 34 3.81 -9.61 -9.63
N GLU A 35 3.94 -10.85 -10.10
CA GLU A 35 3.33 -12.02 -9.44
C GLU A 35 3.99 -12.32 -8.08
N ASP A 36 5.32 -12.23 -8.00
CA ASP A 36 6.05 -12.47 -6.74
C ASP A 36 5.67 -11.44 -5.69
N PHE A 37 5.50 -10.17 -6.07
CA PHE A 37 5.00 -9.12 -5.17
C PHE A 37 3.66 -9.51 -4.54
N TYR A 38 2.64 -9.85 -5.35
CA TYR A 38 1.32 -10.17 -4.82
C TYR A 38 1.34 -11.39 -3.89
N ARG A 39 2.13 -12.41 -4.26
CA ARG A 39 2.28 -13.62 -3.45
C ARG A 39 2.98 -13.32 -2.12
N GLU A 40 4.14 -12.66 -2.17
CA GLU A 40 4.94 -12.36 -0.97
C GLU A 40 4.24 -11.38 -0.03
N PHE A 41 3.67 -10.29 -0.57
CA PHE A 41 2.99 -9.30 0.24
C PHE A 41 1.74 -9.88 0.92
N TYR A 42 0.90 -10.64 0.21
CA TYR A 42 -0.26 -11.29 0.83
C TYR A 42 0.15 -12.23 1.97
N HIS A 43 1.16 -13.07 1.73
CA HIS A 43 1.68 -13.97 2.74
C HIS A 43 2.22 -13.20 3.96
N ALA A 44 2.97 -12.11 3.76
CA ALA A 44 3.45 -11.27 4.85
C ALA A 44 2.30 -10.59 5.61
N ALA A 45 1.32 -10.01 4.90
CA ALA A 45 0.14 -9.37 5.48
C ALA A 45 -0.70 -10.35 6.32
N SER A 46 -0.81 -11.60 5.90
CA SER A 46 -1.52 -12.64 6.67
C SER A 46 -0.83 -13.02 7.99
N LYS A 47 0.46 -12.68 8.14
CA LYS A 47 1.28 -12.92 9.34
C LYS A 47 1.59 -11.65 10.13
N ALA A 48 1.09 -10.49 9.69
CA ALA A 48 1.27 -9.22 10.37
C ALA A 48 0.71 -9.29 11.80
N LYS A 49 1.35 -8.56 12.72
CA LYS A 49 1.00 -8.57 14.15
C LYS A 49 0.24 -7.31 14.56
N HIS A 50 0.52 -6.18 13.93
CA HIS A 50 0.03 -4.88 14.38
C HIS A 50 -0.61 -4.09 13.23
N VAL A 51 0.14 -3.83 12.17
CA VAL A 51 -0.31 -2.89 11.13
C VAL A 51 0.16 -3.29 9.73
N VAL A 52 -0.72 -3.08 8.75
CA VAL A 52 -0.46 -3.20 7.32
C VAL A 52 -0.89 -1.89 6.66
N ASN A 53 0.10 -1.10 6.24
CA ASN A 53 -0.09 0.15 5.52
C ASN A 53 0.07 -0.11 4.03
N ILE A 54 -0.91 0.31 3.23
CA ILE A 54 -0.94 0.10 1.78
C ILE A 54 -1.18 1.44 1.10
N SER A 55 -0.30 1.87 0.19
CA SER A 55 -0.66 2.88 -0.81
C SER A 55 -0.93 2.20 -2.15
N TYR A 56 -2.08 2.50 -2.75
CA TYR A 56 -2.44 2.11 -4.10
C TYR A 56 -2.53 3.37 -4.96
N LEU A 57 -1.48 3.64 -5.72
CA LEU A 57 -1.33 4.88 -6.49
C LEU A 57 -1.46 4.69 -8.01
N ALA A 58 -1.90 3.50 -8.44
CA ALA A 58 -2.23 3.27 -9.85
C ALA A 58 -3.45 4.10 -10.26
N PRO A 59 -3.54 4.55 -11.53
CA PRO A 59 -4.64 5.39 -11.99
C PRO A 59 -5.97 4.63 -12.09
N ASP A 60 -5.93 3.32 -12.29
CA ASP A 60 -7.11 2.47 -12.52
C ASP A 60 -7.29 1.49 -11.35
N PRO A 61 -8.52 1.06 -11.04
CA PRO A 61 -8.76 0.11 -9.95
C PRO A 61 -8.33 -1.32 -10.34
N PRO A 62 -8.08 -2.20 -9.35
CA PRO A 62 -7.54 -3.52 -9.63
C PRO A 62 -8.39 -4.43 -10.53
N GLY A 63 -9.72 -4.20 -10.54
CA GLY A 63 -10.67 -4.98 -11.34
C GLY A 63 -10.46 -4.86 -12.86
N LYS A 64 -9.79 -3.79 -13.31
CA LYS A 64 -9.52 -3.55 -14.74
C LYS A 64 -8.30 -4.28 -15.29
N HIS A 65 -7.51 -4.94 -14.45
CA HIS A 65 -6.37 -5.71 -14.93
C HIS A 65 -6.82 -7.04 -15.57
N ASP A 66 -6.21 -7.43 -16.68
CA ASP A 66 -6.56 -8.66 -17.40
C ASP A 66 -6.18 -9.95 -16.66
N HIS A 67 -5.20 -9.88 -15.75
CA HIS A 67 -4.64 -11.06 -15.10
C HIS A 67 -5.46 -11.53 -13.90
N GLN A 68 -5.93 -12.79 -13.94
CA GLN A 68 -6.72 -13.41 -12.87
C GLN A 68 -6.01 -13.40 -11.50
N TYR A 69 -4.69 -13.65 -11.46
CA TYR A 69 -3.95 -13.67 -10.19
C TYR A 69 -4.01 -12.33 -9.43
N LYS A 70 -4.08 -11.20 -10.15
CA LYS A 70 -4.25 -9.88 -9.52
C LYS A 70 -5.63 -9.77 -8.88
N LYS A 71 -6.69 -10.15 -9.61
CA LYS A 71 -8.07 -10.14 -9.09
C LYS A 71 -8.19 -11.01 -7.84
N ASP A 72 -7.62 -12.21 -7.88
CA ASP A 72 -7.62 -13.14 -6.74
C ASP A 72 -6.88 -12.54 -5.54
N TYR A 73 -5.73 -11.91 -5.76
CA TYR A 73 -4.99 -11.23 -4.69
C TYR A 73 -5.83 -10.16 -3.99
N TYR A 74 -6.49 -9.25 -4.73
CA TYR A 74 -7.26 -8.16 -4.10
C TYR A 74 -8.47 -8.70 -3.34
N LYS A 75 -9.17 -9.70 -3.88
CA LYS A 75 -10.27 -10.39 -3.21
C LYS A 75 -9.81 -11.10 -1.94
N ASN A 76 -8.66 -11.77 -1.99
CA ASN A 76 -8.08 -12.46 -0.83
C ASN A 76 -7.64 -11.45 0.24
N LEU A 77 -7.08 -10.31 -0.16
CA LEU A 77 -6.69 -9.24 0.75
C LEU A 77 -7.90 -8.59 1.43
N GLN A 78 -8.99 -8.32 0.69
CA GLN A 78 -10.27 -7.88 1.27
C GLN A 78 -10.80 -8.90 2.30
N THR A 79 -10.79 -10.18 1.93
CA THR A 79 -11.20 -11.27 2.82
C THR A 79 -10.33 -11.32 4.09
N LEU A 80 -9.02 -11.10 3.96
CA LEU A 80 -8.08 -11.04 5.08
C LEU A 80 -8.42 -9.88 6.02
N ILE A 81 -8.66 -8.68 5.49
CA ILE A 81 -9.04 -7.48 6.28
C ILE A 81 -10.31 -7.77 7.10
N CYS A 82 -11.32 -8.36 6.47
CA CYS A 82 -12.59 -8.68 7.11
C CYS A 82 -12.49 -9.78 8.19
N ARG A 83 -11.54 -10.72 8.05
CA ARG A 83 -11.37 -11.86 8.99
C ARG A 83 -10.39 -11.58 10.12
N ASN A 84 -9.40 -10.71 9.91
CA ASN A 84 -8.33 -10.47 10.88
C ASN A 84 -8.54 -9.16 11.66
N SER A 85 -9.43 -9.18 12.65
CA SER A 85 -9.75 -8.02 13.48
C SER A 85 -8.62 -7.54 14.40
N LYS A 86 -7.52 -8.31 14.53
CA LYS A 86 -6.39 -7.98 15.42
C LYS A 86 -5.33 -7.08 14.77
N VAL A 87 -5.33 -7.00 13.44
CA VAL A 87 -4.35 -6.24 12.66
C VAL A 87 -5.03 -5.03 12.05
N THR A 88 -4.45 -3.85 12.22
CA THR A 88 -4.94 -2.63 11.58
C THR A 88 -4.49 -2.57 10.13
N PHE A 89 -5.43 -2.38 9.22
CA PHE A 89 -5.19 -2.16 7.81
C PHE A 89 -5.52 -0.71 7.45
N ARG A 90 -4.55 -0.02 6.85
CA ARG A 90 -4.72 1.34 6.34
C ARG A 90 -4.44 1.34 4.86
N ARG A 91 -5.34 1.94 4.07
CA ARG A 91 -5.19 2.03 2.62
C ARG A 91 -5.32 3.47 2.15
N ILE A 92 -4.31 3.96 1.44
CA ILE A 92 -4.39 5.18 0.65
C ILE A 92 -4.70 4.76 -0.78
N ILE A 93 -5.66 5.43 -1.40
CA ILE A 93 -6.06 5.23 -2.80
C ILE A 93 -5.84 6.55 -3.54
N ARG A 94 -5.26 6.52 -4.74
CA ARG A 94 -5.16 7.71 -5.59
C ARG A 94 -6.52 8.12 -6.12
N ARG A 95 -6.84 9.42 -6.03
CA ARG A 95 -8.05 10.00 -6.62
C ARG A 95 -7.94 10.01 -8.14
N THR A 96 -8.76 9.20 -8.78
CA THR A 96 -9.09 9.22 -10.21
C THR A 96 -10.57 8.91 -10.35
N ASP A 97 -11.18 9.24 -11.48
CA ASP A 97 -12.60 8.94 -11.73
C ASP A 97 -12.89 7.44 -11.57
N GLU A 98 -11.93 6.59 -11.92
CA GLU A 98 -12.10 5.14 -11.84
C GLU A 98 -11.91 4.59 -10.42
N ASN A 99 -10.88 5.06 -9.72
CA ASN A 99 -10.65 4.67 -8.33
C ASN A 99 -11.73 5.22 -7.39
N TYR A 100 -12.44 6.27 -7.79
CA TYR A 100 -13.53 6.85 -7.02
C TYR A 100 -14.65 5.85 -6.75
N ALA A 101 -15.10 5.14 -7.79
CA ALA A 101 -16.13 4.10 -7.65
C ALA A 101 -15.63 2.93 -6.80
N TRP A 102 -14.39 2.50 -7.02
CA TRP A 102 -13.77 1.43 -6.23
C TRP A 102 -13.60 1.80 -4.76
N ALA A 103 -13.22 3.05 -4.45
CA ALA A 103 -13.16 3.54 -3.08
C ALA A 103 -14.55 3.45 -2.42
N CYS A 104 -15.63 3.83 -3.10
CA CYS A 104 -16.99 3.67 -2.58
C CYS A 104 -17.35 2.22 -2.24
N GLU A 105 -16.95 1.26 -3.09
CA GLU A 105 -17.16 -0.17 -2.82
C GLU A 105 -16.44 -0.60 -1.53
N LEU A 106 -15.18 -0.21 -1.38
CA LEU A 106 -14.39 -0.51 -0.18
C LEU A 106 -14.94 0.16 1.08
N LEU A 107 -15.48 1.38 0.98
CA LEU A 107 -16.14 2.06 2.10
C LEU A 107 -17.34 1.27 2.60
N ARG A 108 -18.20 0.81 1.69
CA ARG A 108 -19.37 -0.01 2.03
C ARG A 108 -18.97 -1.36 2.60
N GLU A 109 -17.93 -1.98 2.04
CA GLU A 109 -17.44 -3.30 2.47
C GLU A 109 -16.81 -3.26 3.87
N PHE A 110 -16.06 -2.20 4.18
CA PHE A 110 -15.31 -2.08 5.42
C PHE A 110 -15.99 -1.23 6.50
N GLU A 111 -17.18 -0.68 6.24
CA GLU A 111 -17.99 -0.06 7.29
C GLU A 111 -18.26 -1.06 8.42
N GLY A 112 -18.08 -0.61 9.66
CA GLY A 112 -18.15 -1.44 10.86
C GLY A 112 -16.91 -2.30 11.14
N ARG A 113 -15.91 -2.36 10.24
CA ARG A 113 -14.65 -3.07 10.46
C ARG A 113 -13.66 -2.18 11.22
N ALA A 114 -13.66 -2.28 12.55
CA ALA A 114 -12.83 -1.45 13.43
C ALA A 114 -11.32 -1.43 13.10
N ASN A 115 -10.84 -2.46 12.41
CA ASN A 115 -9.46 -2.62 12.01
C ASN A 115 -9.13 -2.03 10.63
N ALA A 116 -10.09 -1.45 9.89
CA ALA A 116 -9.86 -0.92 8.54
C ALA A 116 -9.97 0.60 8.49
N SER A 117 -9.05 1.26 7.78
CA SER A 117 -9.13 2.68 7.46
C SER A 117 -8.76 2.93 6.00
N ILE A 118 -9.43 3.89 5.37
CA ILE A 118 -9.26 4.25 3.96
C ILE A 118 -9.09 5.77 3.86
N ALA A 119 -8.10 6.20 3.08
CA ALA A 119 -7.92 7.59 2.69
C ALA A 119 -7.76 7.71 1.17
N LEU A 120 -8.09 8.88 0.64
CA LEU A 120 -8.00 9.22 -0.77
C LEU A 120 -7.01 10.36 -0.96
N ILE A 121 -5.95 10.13 -1.73
CA ILE A 121 -4.93 11.16 -2.00
C ILE A 121 -5.20 11.84 -3.33
N ASN A 122 -5.21 13.17 -3.33
CA ASN A 122 -5.26 13.95 -4.55
C ASN A 122 -3.83 14.25 -5.02
N GLU A 123 -3.44 13.69 -6.16
CA GLU A 123 -2.18 14.03 -6.81
C GLU A 123 -2.47 15.04 -7.92
N SER A 124 -1.66 16.10 -7.97
CA SER A 124 -1.84 17.23 -8.90
C SER A 124 -1.73 16.83 -10.38
N ASP A 125 -1.06 15.71 -10.67
CA ASP A 125 -0.82 15.23 -12.02
C ASP A 125 -1.71 14.03 -12.34
N SER A 126 -2.47 14.13 -13.43
CA SER A 126 -3.26 13.04 -14.01
C SER A 126 -2.41 12.05 -14.84
N THR A 127 -1.09 12.12 -14.72
CA THR A 127 -0.15 11.27 -15.45
C THR A 127 -0.32 9.80 -15.06
N ALA A 128 0.00 8.89 -16.00
CA ALA A 128 -0.04 7.45 -15.75
C ALA A 128 0.80 7.05 -14.52
N ASN A 129 1.93 7.73 -14.33
CA ASN A 129 2.78 7.53 -13.16
C ASN A 129 2.45 8.55 -12.06
N PRO A 130 2.20 8.10 -10.81
CA PRO A 130 2.01 9.00 -9.67
C PRO A 130 3.30 9.75 -9.34
N ALA A 131 3.18 10.96 -8.78
CA ALA A 131 4.33 11.72 -8.31
C ALA A 131 4.90 11.13 -7.02
N ALA A 132 4.03 10.55 -6.19
CA ALA A 132 4.39 9.83 -4.98
C ALA A 132 4.78 8.38 -5.27
N LEU A 133 5.75 7.89 -4.49
CA LEU A 133 6.15 6.49 -4.48
C LEU A 133 5.09 5.63 -3.81
N SER A 134 4.67 4.55 -4.48
CA SER A 134 3.77 3.56 -3.90
C SER A 134 4.56 2.64 -2.96
N VAL A 135 4.20 2.65 -1.67
CA VAL A 135 4.81 1.85 -0.62
C VAL A 135 3.78 0.99 0.11
N GLN A 136 4.21 -0.19 0.54
CA GLN A 136 3.48 -0.95 1.56
C GLN A 136 4.43 -1.27 2.71
N VAL A 137 3.95 -1.07 3.93
CA VAL A 137 4.75 -1.22 5.14
C VAL A 137 4.01 -2.13 6.11
N ILE A 138 4.70 -3.14 6.63
CA ILE A 138 4.14 -4.08 7.62
C ILE A 138 4.98 -4.02 8.89
N ASP A 139 4.30 -3.75 10.02
CA ASP A 139 4.85 -3.76 11.38
C ASP A 139 6.17 -2.96 11.54
N SER A 140 6.41 -1.93 10.71
CA SER A 140 7.69 -1.18 10.64
C SER A 140 8.93 -2.07 10.45
N ARG A 141 8.76 -3.25 9.86
CA ARG A 141 9.84 -4.24 9.64
C ARG A 141 10.09 -4.53 8.18
N PHE A 142 9.03 -4.51 7.38
CA PHE A 142 9.08 -4.84 5.97
C PHE A 142 8.53 -3.69 5.15
N ALA A 143 9.22 -3.37 4.06
CA ALA A 143 8.77 -2.38 3.10
C ALA A 143 8.77 -2.97 1.68
N TRP A 144 7.72 -2.69 0.93
CA TRP A 144 7.65 -2.92 -0.50
C TRP A 144 7.52 -1.58 -1.21
N PHE A 145 8.29 -1.42 -2.26
CA PHE A 145 8.19 -0.32 -3.22
C PHE A 145 7.57 -0.87 -4.49
N VAL A 146 6.42 -0.34 -4.89
CA VAL A 146 5.61 -0.92 -5.95
C VAL A 146 5.60 -0.02 -7.17
N ALA A 147 5.67 -0.64 -8.35
CA ALA A 147 5.73 0.04 -9.64
C ALA A 147 6.92 1.00 -9.77
N VAL A 148 8.09 0.60 -9.28
CA VAL A 148 9.32 1.42 -9.33
C VAL A 148 9.90 1.50 -10.75
N LYS A 149 9.62 0.51 -11.59
CA LYS A 149 10.10 0.46 -12.98
C LYS A 149 8.99 0.01 -13.93
N ASP A 150 8.95 0.61 -15.13
CA ASP A 150 8.09 0.22 -16.24
C ASP A 150 8.53 -1.11 -16.88
N HIS A 151 7.58 -1.81 -17.50
CA HIS A 151 7.68 -3.20 -17.96
C HIS A 151 8.55 -3.46 -19.21
N ASP A 152 9.35 -2.51 -19.68
CA ASP A 152 9.82 -2.54 -21.08
C ASP A 152 11.24 -3.06 -21.36
N GLN A 153 12.01 -3.58 -20.39
CA GLN A 153 13.34 -4.13 -20.71
C GLN A 153 13.75 -5.36 -19.88
N TYR A 154 13.89 -6.48 -20.61
CA TYR A 154 14.50 -7.78 -20.28
C TYR A 154 15.16 -7.87 -18.88
N GLY A 155 14.50 -8.58 -17.96
CA GLY A 155 15.01 -8.91 -16.61
C GLY A 155 14.02 -8.56 -15.50
N ASP A 156 12.74 -8.90 -15.74
CA ASP A 156 11.51 -8.20 -15.35
C ASP A 156 11.18 -8.12 -13.85
N TRP A 157 11.79 -7.17 -13.16
CA TRP A 157 11.32 -6.72 -11.85
C TRP A 157 10.66 -5.36 -11.95
N ARG A 158 9.52 -5.22 -11.28
CA ARG A 158 8.74 -3.99 -11.18
C ARG A 158 8.80 -3.41 -9.77
N ASP A 159 8.89 -4.32 -8.79
CA ASP A 159 8.71 -4.03 -7.38
C ASP A 159 10.00 -4.37 -6.62
N ILE A 160 10.22 -3.72 -5.48
CA ILE A 160 11.38 -3.94 -4.60
C ILE A 160 10.86 -4.28 -3.21
N PHE A 161 11.28 -5.41 -2.67
CA PHE A 161 11.12 -5.74 -1.26
C PHE A 161 12.39 -5.39 -0.49
N VAL A 162 12.21 -4.81 0.70
CA VAL A 162 13.29 -4.58 1.65
C VAL A 162 12.91 -5.08 3.05
N GLU A 163 13.75 -5.94 3.61
CA GLU A 163 13.73 -6.29 5.03
C GLU A 163 14.84 -5.51 5.74
N ASN A 164 14.46 -4.40 6.34
CA ASN A 164 15.30 -3.57 7.19
C ASN A 164 14.40 -2.67 8.05
N GLU A 165 14.54 -2.78 9.37
CA GLU A 165 13.68 -2.08 10.34
C GLU A 165 13.79 -0.55 10.22
N GLN A 166 15.00 -0.01 10.11
CA GLN A 166 15.22 1.44 10.00
C GLN A 166 14.60 2.01 8.71
N LEU A 167 14.74 1.31 7.59
CA LEU A 167 14.12 1.73 6.33
C LEU A 167 12.60 1.59 6.40
N ALA A 168 12.08 0.48 6.95
CA ALA A 168 10.65 0.27 7.08
C ALA A 168 10.00 1.28 8.02
N GLU A 169 10.69 1.69 9.10
CA GLU A 169 10.28 2.79 9.96
C GLU A 169 10.26 4.12 9.20
N ALA A 170 11.33 4.45 8.46
CA ALA A 170 11.38 5.64 7.63
C ALA A 170 10.25 5.66 6.56
N MET A 171 9.94 4.50 5.98
CA MET A 171 8.83 4.34 5.04
C MET A 171 7.46 4.41 5.73
N GLY A 172 7.36 3.99 6.99
CA GLY A 172 6.19 4.23 7.83
C GLY A 172 5.95 5.73 8.04
N ILE A 173 7.00 6.48 8.36
CA ILE A 173 6.93 7.96 8.47
C ILE A 173 6.53 8.60 7.13
N TYR A 174 7.11 8.14 6.02
CA TYR A 174 6.72 8.59 4.70
C TYR A 174 5.25 8.29 4.40
N TYR A 175 4.76 7.09 4.75
CA TYR A 175 3.35 6.72 4.62
C TYR A 175 2.43 7.65 5.43
N GLU A 176 2.79 7.99 6.67
CA GLU A 176 2.02 8.96 7.46
C GLU A 176 1.95 10.32 6.77
N ARG A 177 3.05 10.80 6.16
CA ARG A 177 3.03 12.06 5.39
C ARG A 177 2.09 12.00 4.19
N LEU A 178 1.97 10.85 3.53
CA LEU A 178 0.97 10.66 2.47
C LEU A 178 -0.44 10.66 3.05
N TRP A 179 -0.64 9.98 4.19
CA TRP A 179 -1.92 9.91 4.87
C TRP A 179 -2.40 11.30 5.32
N ASP A 180 -1.53 12.11 5.91
CA ASP A 180 -1.85 13.47 6.38
C ASP A 180 -2.22 14.42 5.23
N ARG A 181 -1.76 14.13 4.01
CA ARG A 181 -2.11 14.84 2.78
C ARG A 181 -3.35 14.27 2.08
N SER A 182 -3.94 13.21 2.63
CA SER A 182 -5.08 12.51 2.06
C SER A 182 -6.37 12.90 2.77
N ASP A 183 -7.46 12.83 2.02
CA ASP A 183 -8.81 12.90 2.55
C ASP A 183 -9.15 11.55 3.20
N GLU A 184 -9.16 11.48 4.53
CA GLU A 184 -9.55 10.26 5.21
C GLU A 184 -11.05 10.01 5.06
N LEU A 185 -11.42 8.89 4.45
CA LEU A 185 -12.79 8.51 4.12
C LEU A 185 -13.41 7.57 5.17
N LEU A 186 -12.59 6.66 5.70
CA LEU A 186 -12.97 5.68 6.71
C LEU A 186 -11.89 5.64 7.79
N ARG A 187 -12.29 5.84 9.04
CA ARG A 187 -11.40 5.76 10.21
C ARG A 187 -11.87 4.63 11.11
N CYS A 188 -11.06 3.57 11.23
CA CYS A 188 -11.36 2.41 12.08
C CYS A 188 -12.80 1.90 11.88
N GLY A 189 -13.19 1.66 10.63
CA GLY A 189 -14.51 1.17 10.25
C GLY A 189 -15.64 2.20 10.33
N LYS A 190 -15.37 3.45 10.69
CA LYS A 190 -16.38 4.52 10.77
C LYS A 190 -16.20 5.50 9.62
N LEU A 191 -17.28 5.78 8.89
CA LEU A 191 -17.27 6.80 7.84
C LEU A 191 -16.98 8.19 8.43
N THR A 192 -16.06 8.91 7.81
CA THR A 192 -15.83 10.33 8.10
C THR A 192 -16.89 11.20 7.40
N ALA A 193 -16.85 12.51 7.61
CA ALA A 193 -17.69 13.43 6.84
C ALA A 193 -17.39 13.33 5.34
N GLU A 194 -16.12 13.19 4.99
CA GLU A 194 -15.64 13.09 3.62
C GLU A 194 -16.04 11.77 2.96
N GLY A 195 -15.94 10.65 3.69
CA GLY A 195 -16.43 9.36 3.20
C GLY A 195 -17.94 9.35 2.94
N ARG A 196 -18.74 10.00 3.79
CA ARG A 196 -20.18 10.16 3.56
C ARG A 196 -20.48 11.02 2.34
N ARG A 197 -19.76 12.13 2.16
CA ARG A 197 -19.88 13.00 0.98
C ARG A 197 -19.59 12.20 -0.29
N LEU A 198 -18.49 11.47 -0.30
CA LEU A 198 -18.05 10.66 -1.44
C LEU A 198 -19.09 9.59 -1.83
N LEU A 199 -19.68 8.89 -0.85
CA LEU A 199 -20.77 7.93 -1.09
C LEU A 199 -22.05 8.58 -1.65
N ALA A 200 -22.41 9.77 -1.17
CA ALA A 200 -23.59 10.50 -1.63
C ALA A 200 -23.42 11.00 -3.08
N GLU A 201 -22.26 11.57 -3.40
CA GLU A 201 -21.89 11.99 -4.76
C GLU A 201 -21.93 10.80 -5.73
N ASN A 202 -21.36 9.65 -5.34
CA ASN A 202 -21.41 8.44 -6.16
C ASN A 202 -22.85 7.96 -6.42
N ALA A 203 -23.70 7.96 -5.38
CA ALA A 203 -25.11 7.56 -5.52
C ALA A 203 -25.89 8.47 -6.50
N ALA A 204 -25.63 9.78 -6.45
CA ALA A 204 -26.22 10.74 -7.37
C ALA A 204 -25.73 10.53 -8.82
N SER A 205 -24.46 10.18 -9.01
CA SER A 205 -23.89 9.87 -10.33
C SER A 205 -24.37 8.53 -10.90
N THR A 206 -24.66 7.53 -10.05
CA THR A 206 -25.13 6.21 -10.50
C THR A 206 -26.64 6.10 -10.68
N GLY A 207 -27.41 7.08 -10.20
CA GLY A 207 -28.84 7.23 -10.50
C GLY A 207 -29.68 5.97 -10.32
N ASP A 208 -29.99 5.59 -9.07
CA ASP A 208 -31.20 4.83 -8.83
C ASP A 208 -32.38 5.79 -9.07
N GLY A 209 -32.85 5.81 -10.31
CA GLY A 209 -33.91 6.68 -10.82
C GLY A 209 -35.29 6.29 -10.31
N THR A 210 -35.46 6.08 -9.01
CA THR A 210 -36.79 6.05 -8.41
C THR A 210 -37.24 7.49 -8.16
N MET A 211 -37.76 8.13 -9.22
CA MET A 211 -38.76 9.17 -9.02
C MET A 211 -39.93 8.51 -8.29
N ALA A 212 -40.03 8.75 -6.98
CA ALA A 212 -41.29 8.62 -6.30
C ALA A 212 -42.26 9.60 -6.97
N SER A 213 -43.07 9.08 -7.89
CA SER A 213 -44.31 9.71 -8.32
C SER A 213 -45.12 9.96 -7.05
N ALA A 214 -45.09 11.19 -6.58
CA ALA A 214 -46.04 11.67 -5.61
C ALA A 214 -47.40 11.68 -6.31
N ASP A 215 -48.23 10.69 -5.99
CA ASP A 215 -49.67 10.80 -6.17
C ASP A 215 -50.12 12.10 -5.50
N GLN A 216 -50.66 13.01 -6.30
CA GLN A 216 -51.45 14.14 -5.86
C GLN A 216 -52.93 13.85 -6.19
N PRO A 217 -53.85 14.35 -5.35
CA PRO A 217 -55.16 13.74 -5.05
C PRO A 217 -56.19 13.80 -6.18
#